data_AF-A0A315XGI9-F1
#
_entry.id   AF-A0A315XGI9-F1
#
_cell.length_a   1.000
_cell.length_b   1.000
_cell.length_c   1.000
_cell.angle_alpha   90.00
_cell.angle_beta   90.00
_cell.angle_gamma   90.00
#
_symmetry.space_group_name_H-M   'P 1'
#
loop_
_entity.id
_entity.type
_entity.pdbx_description
1 polymer ?
#
loop_
_entity_poly.entity_id
_entity_poly.type
_entity_poly.pdbx_seq_one_letter_code
_entity_poly.pdbx_strand_id
1 'polypeptide(L)'
;MVDLKSNESGQLMLLTGLLIILQVIVYTTLLNNLIFTNNMPASGLDISKHDIREIRSLTEADIKKAAYYSSTRVSDPTNQTMVETNFTNYVYNYSNTINRMYSNRGASVEILLNNVTFNKTTSKLTANKYYIEKKQENFPNGSLIIPMDGNQTSIIKVYGLLYKIVDDTNTSGLSSIRIPVYQVLQNPVNNTVPDFYSTILTDDNASISFDNITQYRKYSGGPFIIHNSSINETTRQMILTEAANKSITIHELKETFTYNNTVKMVVPPRVSFFASSNVELMEQYYIDSDVPATQLTKVEIIAGNLTNFDILTIPHEEMNSTQFSSMISPIVGWVANGGVIHIECAGTDTMDDAIEASTAGSAKPWYGFIGVTRSDELPNGTSIPEPGIKLLDNSTLSYNNSPPMPLSGLSDPGAPYNPLTQSSIANGTFGTTGGTTKAFSLRNPGEVNPGTNILGYAVKSDGSVLIGDYDNDGTSEPQLMYLEAPYDNGLVIYIAGHNLTARNPSAEGFIFESFFAASMRNQEVTVVSAKNINVTIKYSDGKVKYSDTFLVNI
;
A
#
# COMPACT_ATOMS: atom_id res chain seq x y z
N MET A 1 49.10 -64.87 22.07
CA MET A 1 49.07 -63.62 21.27
C MET A 1 49.16 -64.04 19.82
N VAL A 2 48.03 -64.02 19.10
CA VAL A 2 47.99 -64.32 17.67
C VAL A 2 48.13 -62.99 16.95
N ASP A 3 49.20 -62.89 16.18
CA ASP A 3 49.57 -61.72 15.40
C ASP A 3 48.60 -61.58 14.22
N LEU A 4 47.62 -60.68 14.36
CA LEU A 4 46.71 -60.29 13.28
C LEU A 4 47.53 -59.47 12.27
N LYS A 5 48.15 -60.15 11.30
CA LYS A 5 48.75 -59.50 10.12
C LYS A 5 47.70 -58.58 9.48
N SER A 6 47.84 -57.26 9.63
CA SER A 6 47.03 -56.29 8.90
C SER A 6 47.36 -56.44 7.41
N ASN A 7 46.45 -57.06 6.66
CA ASN A 7 46.57 -57.18 5.21
C ASN A 7 46.03 -55.91 4.55
N GLU A 8 46.71 -54.79 4.79
CA GLU A 8 46.36 -53.45 4.30
C GLU A 8 46.23 -53.44 2.77
N SER A 9 47.08 -54.19 2.07
CA SER A 9 47.01 -54.39 0.61
C SER A 9 45.71 -55.08 0.18
N GLY A 10 45.23 -56.07 0.94
CA GLY A 10 43.95 -56.74 0.67
C GLY A 10 42.74 -55.82 0.89
N GLN A 11 42.80 -54.94 1.90
CA GLN A 11 41.75 -53.96 2.17
C GLN A 11 41.71 -52.86 1.10
N LEU A 12 42.86 -52.38 0.65
CA LEU A 12 42.97 -51.42 -0.46
C LEU A 12 42.46 -52.02 -1.79
N MET A 13 42.73 -53.30 -2.04
CA MET A 13 42.25 -53.99 -3.23
C MET A 13 40.71 -54.16 -3.20
N LEU A 14 40.14 -54.49 -2.04
CA LEU A 14 38.69 -54.56 -1.84
C LEU A 14 38.01 -53.18 -1.97
N LEU A 15 38.61 -52.12 -1.43
CA LEU A 15 38.10 -50.75 -1.55
C LEU A 15 38.12 -50.27 -3.01
N THR A 16 39.20 -50.58 -3.73
CA THR A 16 39.32 -50.25 -5.16
C THR A 16 38.28 -51.00 -5.98
N GLY A 17 38.05 -52.30 -5.69
CA GLY A 17 36.99 -53.09 -6.31
C GLY A 17 35.59 -52.51 -6.05
N LEU A 18 35.32 -52.07 -4.82
CA LEU A 18 34.04 -51.42 -4.45
C LEU A 18 33.83 -50.11 -5.22
N LEU A 19 34.87 -49.27 -5.35
CA LEU A 19 34.80 -48.00 -6.08
C LEU A 19 34.54 -48.21 -7.58
N ILE A 20 35.17 -49.23 -8.19
CA ILE A 20 34.93 -49.59 -9.58
C ILE A 20 33.48 -50.06 -9.76
N ILE A 21 32.97 -50.90 -8.86
CA ILE A 21 31.57 -51.37 -8.91
C ILE A 21 30.59 -50.20 -8.77
N LEU A 22 30.83 -49.27 -7.84
CA LEU A 22 30.01 -48.07 -7.68
C LEU A 22 30.04 -47.18 -8.93
N GLN A 23 31.20 -46.98 -9.54
CA GLN A 23 31.32 -46.22 -10.79
C GLN A 23 30.59 -46.91 -11.94
N VAL A 24 30.68 -48.23 -12.06
CA VAL A 24 29.93 -48.99 -13.07
C VAL A 24 28.42 -48.86 -12.82
N ILE A 25 27.95 -48.96 -11.57
CA ILE A 25 26.52 -48.77 -11.25
C ILE A 25 26.08 -47.35 -11.63
N VAL A 26 26.80 -46.30 -11.23
CA VAL A 26 26.46 -44.91 -11.55
C VAL A 26 26.46 -44.69 -13.06
N TYR A 27 27.48 -45.17 -13.77
CA TYR A 27 27.59 -45.03 -15.21
C TYR A 27 26.44 -45.77 -15.91
N THR A 28 26.13 -47.01 -15.50
CA THR A 28 25.03 -47.79 -16.07
C THR A 28 23.67 -47.16 -15.76
N THR A 29 23.49 -46.56 -14.58
CA THR A 29 22.26 -45.87 -14.21
C THR A 29 22.08 -44.58 -15.03
N LEU A 30 23.15 -43.80 -15.22
CA LEU A 30 23.14 -42.62 -16.09
C LEU A 30 22.89 -43.01 -17.54
N LEU A 31 23.54 -44.05 -18.05
CA LEU A 31 23.38 -44.52 -19.42
C LEU A 31 21.98 -45.10 -19.65
N ASN A 32 21.43 -45.82 -18.68
CA ASN A 32 20.03 -46.25 -18.71
C ASN A 32 19.10 -45.05 -18.68
N ASN A 33 19.31 -44.05 -17.82
CA ASN A 33 18.48 -42.85 -17.82
C ASN A 33 18.59 -42.06 -19.14
N LEU A 34 19.77 -42.01 -19.76
CA LEU A 34 19.98 -41.35 -21.06
C LEU A 34 19.32 -42.14 -22.20
N ILE A 35 19.41 -43.47 -22.17
CA ILE A 35 18.71 -44.37 -23.10
C ILE A 35 17.20 -44.28 -22.88
N PHE A 36 16.69 -44.23 -21.65
CA PHE A 36 15.26 -44.08 -21.37
C PHE A 36 14.76 -42.67 -21.73
N THR A 37 15.58 -41.63 -21.57
CA THR A 37 15.20 -40.26 -21.97
C THR A 37 15.22 -40.11 -23.50
N ASN A 38 16.15 -40.77 -24.20
CA ASN A 38 16.24 -40.71 -25.67
C ASN A 38 15.39 -41.77 -26.40
N ASN A 39 15.03 -42.89 -25.75
CA ASN A 39 14.31 -44.02 -26.35
C ASN A 39 13.03 -44.41 -25.61
N MET A 40 12.56 -43.66 -24.61
CA MET A 40 11.11 -43.69 -24.35
C MET A 40 10.45 -43.06 -25.57
N PRO A 41 9.68 -43.81 -26.39
CA PRO A 41 8.69 -43.16 -27.19
C PRO A 41 7.81 -42.44 -26.17
N ALA A 42 7.67 -41.12 -26.30
CA ALA A 42 6.60 -40.40 -25.64
C ALA A 42 5.32 -41.17 -25.99
N SER A 43 4.85 -41.99 -25.06
CA SER A 43 3.77 -42.94 -25.30
C SER A 43 2.51 -42.10 -25.33
N GLY A 44 2.09 -41.73 -26.54
CA GLY A 44 0.76 -41.19 -26.83
C GLY A 44 0.54 -39.69 -26.62
N LEU A 45 1.48 -38.94 -26.03
CA LEU A 45 1.43 -37.47 -26.04
C LEU A 45 2.39 -36.96 -27.11
N ASP A 46 1.82 -36.59 -28.25
CA ASP A 46 2.45 -35.80 -29.30
C ASP A 46 3.23 -34.66 -28.63
N ILE A 47 4.57 -34.67 -28.67
CA ILE A 47 5.42 -33.65 -28.02
C ILE A 47 4.98 -32.24 -28.46
N SER A 48 4.59 -32.12 -29.72
CA SER A 48 3.97 -30.94 -30.32
C SER A 48 2.71 -30.46 -29.57
N LYS A 49 1.83 -31.35 -29.10
CA LYS A 49 0.62 -30.98 -28.33
C LYS A 49 0.95 -30.48 -26.93
N HIS A 50 1.99 -31.02 -26.31
CA HIS A 50 2.46 -30.52 -25.01
C HIS A 50 3.03 -29.11 -25.16
N ASP A 51 3.93 -28.91 -26.15
CA ASP A 51 4.50 -27.61 -26.49
C ASP A 51 3.42 -26.58 -26.80
N ILE A 52 2.44 -26.93 -27.65
CA ILE A 52 1.34 -26.02 -28.02
C ILE A 52 0.52 -25.60 -26.79
N ARG A 53 0.23 -26.54 -25.87
CA ARG A 53 -0.52 -26.24 -24.64
C ARG A 53 0.27 -25.33 -23.71
N GLU A 54 1.56 -25.59 -23.56
CA GLU A 54 2.48 -24.79 -22.75
C GLU A 54 2.61 -23.37 -23.32
N ILE A 55 2.89 -23.22 -24.63
CA ILE A 55 2.99 -21.93 -25.31
C ILE A 55 1.69 -21.13 -25.14
N ARG A 56 0.52 -21.77 -25.31
CA ARG A 56 -0.77 -21.09 -25.12
C ARG A 56 -0.90 -20.56 -23.70
N SER A 57 -0.63 -21.38 -22.70
CA SER A 57 -0.73 -20.98 -21.29
C SER A 57 0.25 -19.85 -20.94
N LEU A 58 1.49 -19.94 -21.42
CA LEU A 58 2.50 -18.91 -21.24
C LEU A 58 2.10 -17.61 -21.93
N THR A 59 1.63 -17.70 -23.18
CA THR A 59 1.20 -16.53 -23.96
C THR A 59 0.05 -15.82 -23.28
N GLU A 60 -0.96 -16.56 -22.81
CA GLU A 60 -2.09 -15.96 -22.09
C GLU A 60 -1.61 -15.23 -20.82
N ALA A 61 -0.71 -15.84 -20.05
CA ALA A 61 -0.15 -15.24 -18.84
C ALA A 61 0.70 -13.99 -19.14
N ASP A 62 1.58 -14.06 -20.14
CA ASP A 62 2.48 -12.94 -20.49
C ASP A 62 1.74 -11.78 -21.17
N ILE A 63 0.66 -12.04 -21.91
CA ILE A 63 -0.20 -10.98 -22.47
C ILE A 63 -0.97 -10.26 -21.37
N LYS A 64 -1.46 -10.98 -20.35
CA LYS A 64 -2.07 -10.37 -19.15
C LYS A 64 -1.05 -9.49 -18.42
N LYS A 65 0.18 -9.95 -18.24
CA LYS A 65 1.29 -9.14 -17.69
C LYS A 65 1.60 -7.93 -18.56
N ALA A 66 1.65 -8.08 -19.88
CA ALA A 66 1.93 -6.99 -20.82
C ALA A 66 0.90 -5.86 -20.69
N ALA A 67 -0.38 -6.23 -20.65
CA ALA A 67 -1.47 -5.26 -20.47
C ALA A 67 -1.36 -4.52 -19.14
N TYR A 68 -1.06 -5.24 -18.06
CA TYR A 68 -0.82 -4.63 -16.76
C TYR A 68 0.38 -3.67 -16.80
N TYR A 69 1.57 -4.13 -17.20
CA TYR A 69 2.79 -3.33 -17.21
C TYR A 69 2.74 -2.13 -18.15
N SER A 70 2.03 -2.26 -19.26
CA SER A 70 1.84 -1.14 -20.18
C SER A 70 1.09 0.02 -19.55
N SER A 71 0.20 -0.26 -18.59
CA SER A 71 -0.60 0.74 -17.87
C SER A 71 0.06 1.26 -16.59
N THR A 72 1.09 0.59 -16.07
CA THR A 72 1.70 0.91 -14.77
C THR A 72 3.15 1.37 -14.86
N ARG A 73 3.88 1.01 -15.92
CA ARG A 73 5.33 1.32 -16.09
C ARG A 73 5.62 2.46 -17.07
N VAL A 74 4.58 3.17 -17.52
CA VAL A 74 4.74 4.37 -18.34
C VAL A 74 4.76 5.59 -17.43
N SER A 75 5.54 6.61 -17.82
CA SER A 75 5.62 7.87 -17.06
C SER A 75 4.28 8.61 -16.99
N ASP A 76 3.38 8.37 -17.94
CA ASP A 76 2.00 8.88 -17.93
C ASP A 76 1.01 7.75 -18.30
N PRO A 77 0.40 7.08 -17.30
CA PRO A 77 -0.56 6.00 -17.52
C PRO A 77 -1.91 6.47 -18.06
N THR A 78 -2.15 7.78 -18.11
CA THR A 78 -3.35 8.39 -18.67
C THR A 78 -3.21 8.67 -20.17
N ASN A 79 -1.96 8.63 -20.68
CA ASN A 79 -1.63 8.81 -22.08
C ASN A 79 -1.74 7.48 -22.83
N GLN A 80 -2.82 7.34 -23.58
CA GLN A 80 -3.13 6.13 -24.33
C GLN A 80 -2.01 5.72 -25.28
N THR A 81 -1.42 6.66 -26.02
CA THR A 81 -0.34 6.36 -26.97
C THR A 81 0.89 5.75 -26.27
N MET A 82 1.23 6.24 -25.08
CA MET A 82 2.35 5.69 -24.31
C MET A 82 2.06 4.27 -23.83
N VAL A 83 0.86 4.03 -23.30
CA VAL A 83 0.41 2.71 -22.88
C VAL A 83 0.39 1.74 -24.06
N GLU A 84 -0.18 2.13 -25.19
CA GLU A 84 -0.22 1.33 -26.43
C GLU A 84 1.17 0.94 -26.92
N THR A 85 2.08 1.92 -26.94
CA THR A 85 3.47 1.70 -27.38
C THR A 85 4.19 0.73 -26.45
N ASN A 86 4.04 0.90 -25.13
CA ASN A 86 4.67 0.04 -24.14
C ASN A 86 4.10 -1.39 -24.21
N PHE A 87 2.78 -1.53 -24.33
CA PHE A 87 2.13 -2.83 -24.54
C PHE A 87 2.68 -3.55 -25.78
N THR A 88 2.67 -2.87 -26.92
CA THR A 88 3.11 -3.45 -28.20
C THR A 88 4.57 -3.87 -28.13
N ASN A 89 5.44 -3.03 -27.56
CA ASN A 89 6.86 -3.34 -27.38
C ASN A 89 7.08 -4.56 -26.48
N TYR A 90 6.32 -4.68 -25.38
CA TYR A 90 6.40 -5.81 -24.48
C TYR A 90 6.05 -7.12 -25.20
N VAL A 91 4.90 -7.15 -25.89
CA VAL A 91 4.45 -8.35 -26.61
C VAL A 91 5.39 -8.71 -27.75
N TYR A 92 5.97 -7.72 -28.44
CA TYR A 92 6.96 -7.96 -29.48
C TYR A 92 8.23 -8.61 -28.91
N ASN A 93 8.74 -8.11 -27.79
CA ASN A 93 9.92 -8.68 -27.11
C ASN A 93 9.65 -10.10 -26.61
N TYR A 94 8.46 -10.36 -26.07
CA TYR A 94 8.01 -11.68 -25.68
C TYR A 94 7.96 -12.64 -26.87
N SER A 95 7.30 -12.25 -27.97
CA SER A 95 7.21 -13.03 -29.22
C SER A 95 8.59 -13.42 -29.75
N ASN A 96 9.53 -12.48 -29.78
CA ASN A 96 10.91 -12.74 -30.19
C ASN A 96 11.62 -13.74 -29.26
N THR A 97 11.39 -13.65 -27.94
CA THR A 97 12.01 -14.53 -26.95
C THR A 97 11.50 -15.96 -27.09
N ILE A 98 10.18 -16.14 -27.18
CA ILE A 98 9.54 -17.45 -27.40
C ILE A 98 10.01 -18.05 -28.73
N ASN A 99 10.00 -17.28 -29.82
CA ASN A 99 10.46 -17.77 -31.12
C ASN A 99 11.91 -18.29 -31.04
N ARG A 100 12.82 -17.55 -30.39
CA ARG A 100 14.21 -18.00 -30.20
C ARG A 100 14.30 -19.27 -29.38
N MET A 101 13.56 -19.38 -28.27
CA MET A 101 13.58 -20.58 -27.42
C MET A 101 13.13 -21.83 -28.17
N TYR A 102 12.05 -21.74 -28.95
CA TYR A 102 11.54 -22.88 -29.71
C TYR A 102 12.36 -23.16 -30.97
N SER A 103 12.99 -22.15 -31.60
CA SER A 103 13.88 -22.35 -32.74
C SER A 103 15.09 -23.22 -32.40
N ASN A 104 15.60 -23.10 -31.16
CA ASN A 104 16.69 -23.96 -30.67
C ASN A 104 16.26 -25.43 -30.51
N ARG A 105 14.96 -25.72 -30.50
CA ARG A 105 14.37 -27.06 -30.43
C ARG A 105 13.86 -27.55 -31.80
N GLY A 106 14.13 -26.80 -32.88
CA GLY A 106 13.66 -27.12 -34.23
C GLY A 106 12.20 -26.74 -34.53
N ALA A 107 11.58 -25.93 -33.67
CA ALA A 107 10.23 -25.41 -33.87
C ALA A 107 10.23 -23.90 -34.13
N SER A 108 9.25 -23.41 -34.87
CA SER A 108 9.01 -21.98 -35.07
C SER A 108 7.72 -21.60 -34.36
N VAL A 109 7.77 -20.47 -33.65
CA VAL A 109 6.61 -19.92 -32.95
C VAL A 109 6.46 -18.46 -33.34
N GLU A 110 5.28 -18.10 -33.80
CA GLU A 110 4.92 -16.72 -34.13
C GLU A 110 3.70 -16.33 -33.29
N ILE A 111 3.82 -15.23 -32.55
CA ILE A 111 2.73 -14.67 -31.76
C ILE A 111 2.30 -13.36 -32.41
N LEU A 112 1.03 -13.28 -32.79
CA LEU A 112 0.44 -12.14 -33.48
C LEU A 112 -0.65 -11.51 -32.63
N LEU A 113 -0.58 -10.19 -32.45
CA LEU A 113 -1.66 -9.38 -31.92
C LEU A 113 -2.59 -8.98 -33.07
N ASN A 114 -3.77 -9.58 -33.14
CA ASN A 114 -4.72 -9.28 -34.23
C ASN A 114 -5.57 -8.05 -33.94
N ASN A 115 -6.03 -7.93 -32.70
CA ASN A 115 -6.84 -6.80 -32.25
C ASN A 115 -6.59 -6.57 -30.76
N VAL A 116 -6.45 -5.31 -30.39
CA VAL A 116 -6.38 -4.84 -29.01
C VAL A 116 -7.19 -3.56 -28.95
N THR A 117 -8.11 -3.47 -28.00
CA THR A 117 -8.82 -2.23 -27.72
C THR A 117 -8.21 -1.61 -26.48
N PHE A 118 -7.87 -0.33 -26.52
CA PHE A 118 -7.40 0.39 -25.34
C PHE A 118 -8.55 1.24 -24.80
N ASN A 119 -9.00 0.91 -23.60
CA ASN A 119 -10.06 1.65 -22.93
C ASN A 119 -9.44 2.58 -21.89
N LYS A 120 -9.73 3.87 -22.03
CA LYS A 120 -9.47 4.87 -21.00
C LYS A 120 -10.64 4.83 -20.02
N THR A 121 -10.39 4.29 -18.84
CA THR A 121 -11.38 4.25 -17.75
C THR A 121 -10.98 5.29 -16.73
N THR A 122 -11.83 6.30 -16.55
CA THR A 122 -11.69 7.23 -15.43
C THR A 122 -12.55 6.70 -14.29
N SER A 123 -11.90 6.08 -13.32
CA SER A 123 -12.53 5.70 -12.07
C SER A 123 -12.43 6.87 -11.11
N LYS A 124 -13.55 7.25 -10.50
CA LYS A 124 -13.49 8.02 -9.28
C LYS A 124 -13.10 7.04 -8.17
N LEU A 125 -11.99 7.31 -7.48
CA LEU A 125 -11.78 6.81 -6.13
C LEU A 125 -12.85 7.44 -5.25
N THR A 126 -14.08 6.95 -5.38
CA THR A 126 -15.17 7.22 -4.47
C THR A 126 -15.24 6.01 -3.58
N ALA A 127 -14.62 6.10 -2.40
CA ALA A 127 -15.11 5.35 -1.26
C ALA A 127 -16.62 5.62 -1.21
N ASN A 128 -17.41 4.59 -1.45
CA ASN A 128 -18.84 4.73 -1.67
C ASN A 128 -19.45 5.55 -0.51
N LYS A 129 -20.14 6.66 -0.87
CA LYS A 129 -21.04 7.48 -0.05
C LYS A 129 -20.42 8.58 0.86
N TYR A 130 -20.40 9.82 0.35
CA TYR A 130 -20.49 11.08 1.13
C TYR A 130 -19.28 11.53 1.98
N TYR A 131 -18.09 11.80 1.42
CA TYR A 131 -16.98 12.24 2.29
C TYR A 131 -16.27 13.54 1.93
N ILE A 132 -16.26 14.03 0.69
CA ILE A 132 -15.40 15.17 0.33
C ILE A 132 -16.01 16.07 -0.73
N GLU A 133 -16.13 17.35 -0.42
CA GLU A 133 -16.24 18.44 -1.38
C GLU A 133 -15.08 19.39 -1.12
N LYS A 134 -14.10 19.46 -2.05
CA LYS A 134 -13.10 20.52 -1.99
C LYS A 134 -13.78 21.81 -2.37
N LYS A 135 -13.94 22.68 -1.39
CA LYS A 135 -14.51 24.00 -1.63
C LYS A 135 -13.78 25.05 -0.82
N GLN A 136 -13.83 26.25 -1.37
CA GLN A 136 -13.64 27.43 -0.55
C GLN A 136 -14.79 27.49 0.46
N GLU A 137 -14.45 27.46 1.74
CA GLU A 137 -15.44 27.54 2.82
C GLU A 137 -15.21 28.80 3.64
N ASN A 138 -16.31 29.42 4.04
CA ASN A 138 -16.32 30.59 4.90
C ASN A 138 -16.83 30.20 6.28
N PHE A 139 -15.94 30.13 7.27
CA PHE A 139 -16.26 29.80 8.65
C PHE A 139 -16.65 31.06 9.43
N PRO A 140 -17.91 31.20 9.86
CA PRO A 140 -18.36 32.38 10.59
C PRO A 140 -17.84 32.40 12.03
N ASN A 141 -17.83 33.59 12.63
CA ASN A 141 -17.68 33.76 14.08
C ASN A 141 -18.56 32.76 14.86
N GLY A 142 -17.99 32.17 15.91
CA GLY A 142 -18.56 31.12 16.74
C GLY A 142 -18.26 29.70 16.28
N SER A 143 -17.60 29.51 15.13
CA SER A 143 -17.19 28.16 14.69
C SER A 143 -16.16 27.57 15.67
N LEU A 144 -16.22 26.26 15.90
CA LEU A 144 -15.29 25.58 16.81
C LEU A 144 -14.10 25.04 16.03
N ILE A 145 -12.89 25.25 16.54
CA ILE A 145 -11.64 24.76 15.97
C ILE A 145 -11.06 23.70 16.91
N ILE A 146 -10.77 22.54 16.36
CA ILE A 146 -10.07 21.45 17.03
C ILE A 146 -8.66 21.39 16.43
N PRO A 147 -7.63 21.93 17.12
CA PRO A 147 -6.25 21.85 16.66
C PRO A 147 -5.80 20.40 16.47
N MET A 148 -4.81 20.19 15.60
CA MET A 148 -4.13 18.91 15.35
C MET A 148 -2.61 19.03 15.52
N ASP A 149 -2.19 20.05 16.28
CA ASP A 149 -0.80 20.41 16.50
C ASP A 149 -0.40 20.29 17.98
N GLY A 150 0.75 20.87 18.34
CA GLY A 150 1.27 20.86 19.72
C GLY A 150 0.34 21.49 20.77
N ASN A 151 -0.79 22.08 20.38
CA ASN A 151 -1.85 22.51 21.30
C ASN A 151 -2.78 21.37 21.75
N GLN A 152 -2.65 20.17 21.17
CA GLN A 152 -3.36 18.97 21.61
C GLN A 152 -2.48 18.07 22.46
N THR A 153 -3.06 17.58 23.56
CA THR A 153 -2.40 16.59 24.43
C THR A 153 -2.50 15.17 23.88
N SER A 154 -3.49 14.89 23.04
CA SER A 154 -3.76 13.55 22.50
C SER A 154 -4.51 13.65 21.17
N ILE A 155 -3.77 13.52 20.07
CA ILE A 155 -4.33 13.55 18.71
C ILE A 155 -5.29 12.37 18.49
N ILE A 156 -4.97 11.19 19.01
CA ILE A 156 -5.80 9.99 18.87
C ILE A 156 -7.23 10.20 19.42
N LYS A 157 -7.39 10.89 20.55
CA LYS A 157 -8.71 11.18 21.14
C LYS A 157 -9.51 12.18 20.31
N VAL A 158 -8.84 13.06 19.56
CA VAL A 158 -9.51 13.97 18.62
C VAL A 158 -10.27 13.17 17.59
N TYR A 159 -9.68 12.09 17.04
CA TYR A 159 -10.36 11.24 16.06
C TYR A 159 -11.61 10.56 16.61
N GLY A 160 -11.59 10.11 17.87
CA GLY A 160 -12.80 9.64 18.56
C GLY A 160 -13.88 10.71 18.64
N LEU A 161 -13.51 11.90 19.10
CA LEU A 161 -14.46 13.02 19.17
C LEU A 161 -15.06 13.33 17.79
N LEU A 162 -14.22 13.40 16.75
CA LEU A 162 -14.67 13.61 15.37
C LEU A 162 -15.66 12.53 14.94
N TYR A 163 -15.33 11.26 15.17
CA TYR A 163 -16.21 10.12 14.87
C TYR A 163 -17.58 10.31 15.53
N LYS A 164 -17.61 10.63 16.83
CA LYS A 164 -18.86 10.83 17.59
C LYS A 164 -19.69 12.01 17.09
N ILE A 165 -19.06 13.06 16.56
CA ILE A 165 -19.72 14.27 16.05
C ILE A 165 -20.39 14.02 14.69
N VAL A 166 -19.74 13.23 13.83
CA VAL A 166 -20.29 12.89 12.50
C VAL A 166 -21.19 11.65 12.52
N ASP A 167 -21.15 10.84 13.57
CA ASP A 167 -21.99 9.65 13.75
C ASP A 167 -23.44 9.98 14.16
N ASP A 168 -24.41 9.48 13.40
CA ASP A 168 -25.85 9.59 13.69
C ASP A 168 -26.50 8.28 14.13
N THR A 169 -25.70 7.23 14.36
CA THR A 169 -26.22 5.91 14.76
C THR A 169 -26.60 5.81 16.24
N ASN A 170 -26.66 6.94 16.95
CA ASN A 170 -26.94 7.05 18.38
C ASN A 170 -25.90 6.40 19.31
N THR A 171 -24.78 5.85 18.81
CA THR A 171 -23.85 5.04 19.62
C THR A 171 -23.03 5.85 20.63
N SER A 172 -22.85 7.16 20.40
CA SER A 172 -21.87 7.97 21.11
C SER A 172 -22.41 8.90 22.21
N GLY A 173 -23.72 8.94 22.45
CA GLY A 173 -24.35 9.89 23.39
C GLY A 173 -24.39 11.36 22.92
N LEU A 174 -23.55 11.74 21.95
CA LEU A 174 -23.54 13.02 21.23
C LEU A 174 -24.65 13.13 20.15
N SER A 175 -25.56 12.16 20.10
CA SER A 175 -25.71 11.32 18.90
C SER A 175 -27.06 11.38 18.19
N SER A 176 -27.86 12.43 18.39
CA SER A 176 -29.14 12.58 17.66
C SER A 176 -29.05 13.42 16.38
N ILE A 177 -27.92 14.09 16.13
CA ILE A 177 -27.76 15.01 14.99
C ILE A 177 -26.38 14.82 14.38
N ARG A 178 -26.34 14.48 13.09
CA ARG A 178 -25.13 14.46 12.27
C ARG A 178 -24.59 15.88 12.07
N ILE A 179 -23.41 16.17 12.60
CA ILE A 179 -22.79 17.50 12.46
C ILE A 179 -21.60 17.38 11.51
N PRO A 180 -21.61 18.07 10.36
CA PRO A 180 -20.47 18.09 9.46
C PRO A 180 -19.25 18.70 10.11
N VAL A 181 -18.09 18.07 9.90
CA VAL A 181 -16.79 18.60 10.32
C VAL A 181 -15.94 18.88 9.09
N TYR A 182 -15.24 20.00 9.09
CA TYR A 182 -14.37 20.41 8.01
C TYR A 182 -12.91 20.27 8.40
N GLN A 183 -12.11 19.49 7.68
CA GLN A 183 -10.67 19.57 7.82
C GLN A 183 -10.13 20.70 6.94
N VAL A 184 -9.32 21.57 7.53
CA VAL A 184 -8.53 22.55 6.79
C VAL A 184 -7.27 21.85 6.31
N LEU A 185 -7.08 21.78 4.99
CA LEU A 185 -5.89 21.11 4.47
C LEU A 185 -4.70 22.07 4.42
N GLN A 186 -3.59 21.69 5.03
CA GLN A 186 -2.31 22.38 4.89
C GLN A 186 -1.90 22.49 3.41
N ASN A 187 -1.44 23.67 3.00
CA ASN A 187 -0.88 23.91 1.67
C ASN A 187 0.62 23.56 1.70
N PRO A 188 1.09 22.45 1.10
CA PRO A 188 2.45 21.97 1.35
C PRO A 188 3.59 22.77 0.65
N VAL A 189 3.34 23.99 0.14
CA VAL A 189 4.23 24.63 -0.85
C VAL A 189 5.22 25.65 -0.25
N ASN A 190 5.19 26.04 1.03
CA ASN A 190 6.05 27.13 1.52
C ASN A 190 7.01 26.79 2.67
N ASN A 191 8.27 26.55 2.31
CA ASN A 191 9.42 26.32 3.18
C ASN A 191 9.84 27.51 4.09
N THR A 192 9.15 28.63 4.06
CA THR A 192 9.48 29.81 4.89
C THR A 192 8.30 30.34 5.72
N VAL A 193 7.11 29.76 5.56
CA VAL A 193 5.89 30.21 6.22
C VAL A 193 5.14 28.97 6.68
N PRO A 194 4.95 28.74 7.99
CA PRO A 194 4.00 27.75 8.47
C PRO A 194 2.67 27.96 7.76
N ASP A 195 2.29 26.94 6.98
CA ASP A 195 1.37 27.04 5.84
C ASP A 195 -0.10 27.34 6.23
N PHE A 196 -0.33 27.51 7.53
CA PHE A 196 -1.47 28.21 8.07
C PHE A 196 -1.10 29.10 9.26
N TYR A 197 -0.80 30.36 8.98
CA TYR A 197 -1.04 31.43 9.94
C TYR A 197 -2.26 32.21 9.48
N SER A 198 -3.47 31.64 9.60
CA SER A 198 -4.52 32.58 9.95
C SER A 198 -4.22 32.94 11.39
N THR A 199 -3.86 34.19 11.58
CA THR A 199 -3.79 34.78 12.90
C THR A 199 -5.24 34.90 13.33
N ILE A 200 -5.79 33.78 13.82
CA ILE A 200 -7.21 33.71 14.13
C ILE A 200 -7.38 34.26 15.52
N LEU A 201 -8.24 35.26 15.62
CA LEU A 201 -8.73 35.71 16.90
C LEU A 201 -9.58 34.61 17.55
N THR A 202 -9.06 33.96 18.59
CA THR A 202 -9.75 32.88 19.31
C THR A 202 -9.73 33.08 20.81
N ASP A 203 -10.66 32.44 21.52
CA ASP A 203 -10.62 32.30 22.98
C ASP A 203 -9.94 31.00 23.41
N ASP A 204 -9.17 31.06 24.49
CA ASP A 204 -8.59 29.87 25.11
C ASP A 204 -9.68 29.11 25.85
N ASN A 205 -9.95 27.88 25.41
CA ASN A 205 -11.05 27.06 25.89
C ASN A 205 -12.43 27.68 25.65
N ALA A 206 -13.20 27.06 24.76
CA ALA A 206 -14.65 27.09 24.89
C ALA A 206 -15.09 26.27 26.13
N SER A 207 -14.48 26.50 27.29
CA SER A 207 -14.88 25.91 28.57
C SER A 207 -15.86 26.82 29.30
N ILE A 208 -16.54 26.21 30.26
CA ILE A 208 -17.66 26.71 31.06
C ILE A 208 -17.22 27.83 32.05
N SER A 209 -16.02 28.39 31.89
CA SER A 209 -15.35 29.32 32.81
C SER A 209 -14.76 30.53 32.07
N PHE A 210 -15.22 31.71 32.47
CA PHE A 210 -15.13 33.01 31.79
C PHE A 210 -13.78 33.76 31.94
N ASP A 211 -12.69 33.24 31.39
CA ASP A 211 -11.52 34.09 31.13
C ASP A 211 -11.43 34.33 29.63
N ASN A 212 -12.23 35.27 29.12
CA ASN A 212 -12.35 35.72 27.71
C ASN A 212 -11.03 36.30 27.16
N ILE A 213 -9.94 35.55 27.18
CA ILE A 213 -8.64 35.99 26.67
C ILE A 213 -8.62 35.70 25.19
N THR A 214 -9.06 36.72 24.46
CA THR A 214 -8.97 36.72 23.02
C THR A 214 -7.52 36.85 22.58
N GLN A 215 -7.03 35.91 21.77
CA GLN A 215 -5.66 35.91 21.31
C GLN A 215 -5.56 35.45 19.86
N TYR A 216 -4.47 35.86 19.24
CA TYR A 216 -4.11 35.52 17.89
C TYR A 216 -3.36 34.18 17.88
N ARG A 217 -4.02 33.12 17.40
CA ARG A 217 -3.44 31.77 17.33
C ARG A 217 -2.99 31.40 15.94
N LYS A 218 -2.04 30.48 15.90
CA LYS A 218 -1.44 29.89 14.71
C LYS A 218 -1.66 28.39 14.80
N TYR A 219 -2.21 27.79 13.74
CA TYR A 219 -2.52 26.35 13.72
C TYR A 219 -1.67 25.64 12.69
N SER A 220 -1.20 24.43 13.02
CA SER A 220 -0.61 23.49 12.07
C SER A 220 -1.34 22.14 12.15
N GLY A 221 -0.93 21.18 11.33
CA GLY A 221 -1.44 19.81 11.43
C GLY A 221 -2.79 19.54 10.77
N GLY A 222 -3.34 20.51 10.03
CA GLY A 222 -4.65 20.39 9.38
C GLY A 222 -5.81 20.36 10.38
N PRO A 223 -6.11 21.48 11.07
CA PRO A 223 -7.13 21.50 12.12
C PRO A 223 -8.52 21.18 11.58
N PHE A 224 -9.37 20.62 12.45
CA PHE A 224 -10.78 20.39 12.15
C PHE A 224 -11.62 21.56 12.64
N ILE A 225 -12.64 21.93 11.86
CA ILE A 225 -13.53 23.06 12.13
C ILE A 225 -14.98 22.61 12.05
N ILE A 226 -15.76 22.94 13.08
CA ILE A 226 -17.20 22.76 13.12
C ILE A 226 -17.85 24.11 12.86
N HIS A 227 -18.61 24.18 11.77
CA HIS A 227 -19.24 25.40 11.34
C HIS A 227 -20.33 25.85 12.33
N ASN A 228 -20.32 27.12 12.76
CA ASN A 228 -21.27 27.62 13.76
C ASN A 228 -22.74 27.35 13.38
N SER A 229 -23.09 27.50 12.10
CA SER A 229 -24.47 27.25 11.63
C SER A 229 -24.91 25.78 11.71
N SER A 230 -23.97 24.85 11.93
CA SER A 230 -24.26 23.41 12.07
C SER A 230 -24.54 23.00 13.51
N ILE A 231 -24.36 23.91 14.48
CA ILE A 231 -24.53 23.63 15.90
C ILE A 231 -25.40 24.69 16.58
N ASN A 232 -26.23 24.28 17.52
CA ASN A 232 -26.91 25.19 18.45
C ASN A 232 -26.18 25.19 19.81
N GLU A 233 -26.65 25.98 20.76
CA GLU A 233 -26.01 26.09 22.08
C GLU A 233 -25.96 24.73 22.82
N THR A 234 -27.02 23.93 22.75
CA THR A 234 -27.05 22.61 23.39
C THR A 234 -25.99 21.69 22.79
N THR A 235 -25.95 21.57 21.46
CA THR A 235 -24.97 20.75 20.76
C THR A 235 -23.54 21.25 20.98
N ARG A 236 -23.34 22.57 21.00
CA ARG A 236 -22.06 23.20 21.35
C ARG A 236 -21.61 22.73 22.73
N GLN A 237 -22.45 22.87 23.76
CA GLN A 237 -22.10 22.45 25.12
C GLN A 237 -21.83 20.95 25.23
N MET A 238 -22.53 20.11 24.47
CA MET A 238 -22.25 18.67 24.42
C MET A 238 -20.86 18.37 23.84
N ILE A 239 -20.49 19.01 22.73
CA ILE A 239 -19.15 18.88 22.12
C ILE A 239 -18.07 19.32 23.10
N LEU A 240 -18.26 20.48 23.74
CA LEU A 240 -17.30 21.06 24.67
C LEU A 240 -17.15 20.22 25.94
N THR A 241 -18.24 19.63 26.43
CA THR A 241 -18.22 18.71 27.58
C THR A 241 -17.48 17.43 27.24
N GLU A 242 -17.75 16.81 26.09
CA GLU A 242 -17.04 15.61 25.65
C GLU A 242 -15.54 15.89 25.46
N ALA A 243 -15.21 17.02 24.84
CA ALA A 243 -13.82 17.44 24.65
C ALA A 243 -13.11 17.63 25.99
N ALA A 244 -13.74 18.33 26.94
CA ALA A 244 -13.20 18.54 28.28
C ALA A 244 -12.97 17.21 29.02
N ASN A 245 -13.93 16.27 28.95
CA ASN A 245 -13.80 14.95 29.55
C ASN A 245 -12.61 14.13 29.00
N LYS A 246 -12.21 14.43 27.75
CA LYS A 246 -11.10 13.76 27.06
C LYS A 246 -9.79 14.55 27.06
N SER A 247 -9.77 15.72 27.72
CA SER A 247 -8.65 16.68 27.68
C SER A 247 -8.29 17.14 26.26
N ILE A 248 -9.30 17.26 25.40
CA ILE A 248 -9.17 17.78 24.03
C ILE A 248 -9.36 19.29 24.08
N THR A 249 -8.39 20.01 23.51
CA THR A 249 -8.45 21.46 23.38
C THR A 249 -9.41 21.83 22.25
N ILE A 250 -10.36 22.75 22.50
CA ILE A 250 -11.22 23.36 21.48
C ILE A 250 -11.15 24.87 21.64
N HIS A 251 -10.95 25.55 20.52
CA HIS A 251 -10.99 27.00 20.44
C HIS A 251 -12.26 27.47 19.73
N GLU A 252 -12.75 28.64 20.09
CA GLU A 252 -13.84 29.30 19.37
C GLU A 252 -13.30 30.42 18.48
N LEU A 253 -13.71 30.42 17.22
CA LEU A 253 -13.42 31.43 16.23
C LEU A 253 -14.15 32.75 16.59
N LYS A 254 -13.45 33.87 16.79
CA LYS A 254 -14.07 35.18 17.09
C LYS A 254 -14.25 36.09 15.88
N GLU A 255 -13.68 35.72 14.74
CA GLU A 255 -13.81 36.46 13.48
C GLU A 255 -14.08 35.51 12.32
N THR A 256 -14.81 35.96 11.30
CA THR A 256 -15.07 35.11 10.14
C THR A 256 -13.77 34.84 9.37
N PHE A 257 -13.54 33.58 9.01
CA PHE A 257 -12.34 33.10 8.34
C PHE A 257 -12.70 32.31 7.07
N THR A 258 -12.07 32.64 5.93
CA THR A 258 -12.31 31.93 4.66
C THR A 258 -11.07 31.15 4.24
N TYR A 259 -11.26 29.90 3.80
CA TYR A 259 -10.17 29.05 3.33
C TYR A 259 -10.51 28.30 2.05
N ASN A 260 -9.55 28.18 1.14
CA ASN A 260 -9.75 27.63 -0.20
C ASN A 260 -9.62 26.09 -0.28
N ASN A 261 -8.95 25.47 0.68
CA ASN A 261 -8.68 24.02 0.67
C ASN A 261 -9.28 23.37 1.92
N THR A 262 -10.58 23.09 1.88
CA THR A 262 -11.27 22.41 2.97
C THR A 262 -11.90 21.10 2.51
N VAL A 263 -12.05 20.17 3.45
CA VAL A 263 -12.63 18.85 3.24
C VAL A 263 -13.75 18.65 4.22
N LYS A 264 -14.94 18.30 3.74
CA LYS A 264 -16.13 18.18 4.57
C LYS A 264 -16.46 16.72 4.88
N MET A 265 -16.10 16.26 6.06
CA MET A 265 -16.52 14.97 6.61
C MET A 265 -17.98 15.06 7.08
N VAL A 266 -18.85 14.18 6.56
CA VAL A 266 -20.26 14.12 6.96
C VAL A 266 -20.70 12.78 7.51
N VAL A 267 -19.90 11.74 7.34
CA VAL A 267 -20.12 10.40 7.90
C VAL A 267 -18.74 9.91 8.38
N PRO A 268 -18.64 9.09 9.43
CA PRO A 268 -17.38 8.46 9.80
C PRO A 268 -17.15 7.17 8.99
N PRO A 269 -15.89 6.76 8.75
CA PRO A 269 -15.60 5.47 8.11
C PRO A 269 -16.00 4.29 9.00
N ARG A 270 -16.44 3.18 8.39
CA ARG A 270 -16.68 1.91 9.09
C ARG A 270 -15.38 1.13 9.13
N VAL A 271 -14.85 0.94 10.34
CA VAL A 271 -13.51 0.38 10.55
C VAL A 271 -13.58 -1.09 10.93
N SER A 272 -12.73 -1.91 10.31
CA SER A 272 -12.50 -3.29 10.68
C SER A 272 -11.01 -3.58 10.85
N PHE A 273 -10.70 -4.61 11.61
CA PHE A 273 -9.34 -5.14 11.69
C PHE A 273 -9.34 -6.66 11.66
N PHE A 274 -8.25 -7.25 11.18
CA PHE A 274 -8.00 -8.68 11.22
C PHE A 274 -6.68 -8.93 11.93
N ALA A 275 -6.74 -9.67 13.04
CA ALA A 275 -5.58 -10.09 13.81
C ALA A 275 -5.84 -11.50 14.34
N SER A 276 -4.89 -12.41 14.11
CA SER A 276 -4.87 -13.77 14.64
C SER A 276 -4.07 -13.86 15.95
N SER A 277 -3.19 -12.89 16.17
CA SER A 277 -2.44 -12.68 17.42
C SER A 277 -2.50 -11.21 17.85
N ASN A 278 -2.20 -10.89 19.11
CA ASN A 278 -2.17 -9.51 19.62
C ASN A 278 -3.50 -8.73 19.49
N VAL A 279 -4.64 -9.43 19.50
CA VAL A 279 -5.99 -8.84 19.40
C VAL A 279 -6.20 -7.76 20.46
N GLU A 280 -5.79 -8.02 21.70
CA GLU A 280 -5.92 -7.09 22.83
C GLU A 280 -5.21 -5.75 22.58
N LEU A 281 -4.06 -5.76 21.87
CA LEU A 281 -3.34 -4.52 21.54
C LEU A 281 -4.12 -3.69 20.51
N MET A 282 -4.75 -4.35 19.54
CA MET A 282 -5.58 -3.67 18.54
C MET A 282 -6.91 -3.19 19.12
N GLU A 283 -7.51 -3.96 20.02
CA GLU A 283 -8.69 -3.50 20.75
C GLU A 283 -8.35 -2.28 21.60
N GLN A 284 -7.22 -2.29 22.32
CA GLN A 284 -6.77 -1.15 23.11
C GLN A 284 -6.57 0.10 22.23
N TYR A 285 -6.02 -0.05 21.02
CA TYR A 285 -5.86 1.05 20.06
C TYR A 285 -7.20 1.73 19.68
N TYR A 286 -8.24 0.94 19.43
CA TYR A 286 -9.56 1.46 19.12
C TYR A 286 -10.32 1.96 20.37
N ILE A 287 -10.02 1.40 21.55
CA ILE A 287 -10.54 1.88 22.83
C ILE A 287 -9.95 3.25 23.17
N ASP A 288 -8.63 3.43 23.06
CA ASP A 288 -7.95 4.68 23.43
C ASP A 288 -8.33 5.84 22.50
N SER A 289 -8.63 5.52 21.24
CA SER A 289 -9.16 6.47 20.27
C SER A 289 -10.66 6.72 20.40
N ASP A 290 -11.43 5.89 21.10
CA ASP A 290 -12.90 5.86 21.05
C ASP A 290 -13.49 5.65 19.63
N VAL A 291 -12.69 5.20 18.66
CA VAL A 291 -13.18 4.90 17.29
C VAL A 291 -13.72 3.46 17.26
N PRO A 292 -15.01 3.25 16.96
CA PRO A 292 -15.56 1.90 16.85
C PRO A 292 -14.89 1.10 15.73
N ALA A 293 -14.40 -0.09 16.06
CA ALA A 293 -13.87 -1.04 15.10
C ALA A 293 -14.40 -2.45 15.36
N THR A 294 -14.55 -3.23 14.29
CA THR A 294 -14.97 -4.63 14.37
C THR A 294 -13.82 -5.55 14.02
N GLN A 295 -13.49 -6.49 14.92
CA GLN A 295 -12.59 -7.58 14.56
C GLN A 295 -13.29 -8.52 13.60
N LEU A 296 -12.67 -8.78 12.45
CA LEU A 296 -13.10 -9.81 11.52
C LEU A 296 -12.30 -11.07 11.72
N THR A 297 -12.96 -12.21 11.57
CA THR A 297 -12.32 -13.51 11.46
C THR A 297 -11.99 -13.84 10.00
N LYS A 298 -11.08 -14.80 9.81
CA LYS A 298 -10.79 -15.37 8.48
C LYS A 298 -12.06 -15.81 7.75
N VAL A 299 -12.98 -16.46 8.46
CA VAL A 299 -14.23 -17.01 7.89
C VAL A 299 -15.11 -15.89 7.36
N GLU A 300 -15.23 -14.79 8.11
CA GLU A 300 -16.05 -13.64 7.71
C GLU A 300 -15.48 -12.90 6.51
N ILE A 301 -14.15 -12.77 6.43
CA ILE A 301 -13.48 -12.17 5.27
C ILE A 301 -13.74 -13.00 4.01
N ILE A 302 -13.60 -14.33 4.09
CA ILE A 302 -13.87 -15.24 2.98
C ILE A 302 -15.35 -15.22 2.59
N ALA A 303 -16.25 -15.04 3.55
CA ALA A 303 -17.68 -14.92 3.32
C ALA A 303 -18.10 -13.58 2.67
N GLY A 304 -17.19 -12.61 2.53
CA GLY A 304 -17.46 -11.32 1.89
C GLY A 304 -17.94 -10.22 2.84
N ASN A 305 -17.80 -10.40 4.17
CA ASN A 305 -18.26 -9.42 5.17
C ASN A 305 -17.50 -8.08 5.09
N LEU A 306 -16.35 -8.03 4.40
CA LEU A 306 -15.59 -6.79 4.16
C LEU A 306 -16.44 -5.70 3.48
N THR A 307 -17.48 -6.05 2.73
CA THR A 307 -18.39 -5.08 2.10
C THR A 307 -19.18 -4.22 3.11
N ASN A 308 -19.22 -4.62 4.38
CA ASN A 308 -19.81 -3.85 5.46
C ASN A 308 -18.87 -2.79 6.05
N PHE A 309 -17.62 -2.74 5.58
CA PHE A 309 -16.57 -1.88 6.10
C PHE A 309 -15.91 -1.08 4.98
N ASP A 310 -15.33 0.05 5.34
CA ASP A 310 -14.60 0.94 4.44
C ASP A 310 -13.08 0.74 4.60
N ILE A 311 -12.64 0.35 5.80
CA ILE A 311 -11.23 0.18 6.17
C ILE A 311 -11.01 -1.22 6.76
N LEU A 312 -9.91 -1.86 6.37
CA LEU A 312 -9.39 -3.10 6.97
C LEU A 312 -7.94 -2.88 7.41
N THR A 313 -7.68 -3.02 8.71
CA THR A 313 -6.33 -3.02 9.27
C THR A 313 -5.84 -4.44 9.52
N ILE A 314 -4.64 -4.77 9.04
CA ILE A 314 -3.97 -6.04 9.25
C ILE A 314 -2.62 -5.78 9.95
N PRO A 315 -2.58 -5.90 11.28
CA PRO A 315 -1.38 -5.68 12.04
C PRO A 315 -0.64 -7.00 12.23
N HIS A 316 0.65 -7.05 11.88
CA HIS A 316 1.55 -8.14 12.28
C HIS A 316 1.22 -9.55 11.75
N GLU A 317 0.38 -9.70 10.72
CA GLU A 317 0.01 -11.01 10.19
C GLU A 317 0.86 -11.42 8.98
N GLU A 318 1.39 -12.64 8.99
CA GLU A 318 2.13 -13.21 7.85
C GLU A 318 1.18 -13.74 6.77
N MET A 319 0.81 -12.87 5.84
CA MET A 319 -0.24 -13.11 4.84
C MET A 319 0.12 -14.14 3.76
N ASN A 320 1.41 -14.42 3.56
CA ASN A 320 1.90 -15.45 2.63
C ASN A 320 1.81 -16.88 3.19
N SER A 321 1.41 -17.05 4.45
CA SER A 321 1.21 -18.37 5.03
C SER A 321 0.08 -19.13 4.35
N THR A 322 0.19 -20.46 4.31
CA THR A 322 -0.88 -21.34 3.80
C THR A 322 -2.19 -21.17 4.57
N GLN A 323 -2.13 -20.65 5.80
CA GLN A 323 -3.28 -20.35 6.63
C GLN A 323 -4.09 -19.16 6.12
N PHE A 324 -3.48 -18.15 5.49
CA PHE A 324 -4.17 -16.92 5.09
C PHE A 324 -4.31 -16.72 3.58
N SER A 325 -3.66 -17.55 2.76
CA SER A 325 -3.74 -17.51 1.29
C SER A 325 -5.16 -17.41 0.72
N SER A 326 -6.14 -18.08 1.34
CA SER A 326 -7.55 -18.04 0.93
C SER A 326 -8.24 -16.68 1.11
N MET A 327 -7.69 -15.77 1.93
CA MET A 327 -8.25 -14.45 2.18
C MET A 327 -7.77 -13.41 1.16
N ILE A 328 -6.66 -13.68 0.47
CA ILE A 328 -6.02 -12.72 -0.44
C ILE A 328 -6.95 -12.29 -1.56
N SER A 329 -7.57 -13.24 -2.26
CA SER A 329 -8.49 -12.91 -3.35
C SER A 329 -9.72 -12.09 -2.89
N PRO A 330 -10.41 -12.44 -1.79
CA PRO A 330 -11.44 -11.59 -1.19
C PRO A 330 -10.98 -10.17 -0.84
N ILE A 331 -9.81 -10.04 -0.21
CA ILE A 331 -9.24 -8.74 0.18
C ILE A 331 -8.94 -7.89 -1.05
N VAL A 332 -8.20 -8.43 -2.01
CA VAL A 332 -7.84 -7.75 -3.26
C VAL A 332 -9.10 -7.33 -4.02
N GLY A 333 -10.10 -8.22 -4.11
CA GLY A 333 -11.38 -7.90 -4.73
C GLY A 333 -12.14 -6.78 -4.00
N TRP A 334 -12.09 -6.73 -2.67
CA TRP A 334 -12.69 -5.66 -1.88
C TRP A 334 -11.97 -4.32 -2.06
N VAL A 335 -10.63 -4.29 -2.02
CA VAL A 335 -9.85 -3.08 -2.31
C VAL A 335 -10.14 -2.57 -3.71
N ALA A 336 -10.20 -3.47 -4.72
CA ALA A 336 -10.54 -3.08 -6.09
C ALA A 336 -11.90 -2.38 -6.22
N ASN A 337 -12.80 -2.63 -5.28
CA ASN A 337 -14.15 -2.05 -5.23
C ASN A 337 -14.26 -0.83 -4.30
N GLY A 338 -13.14 -0.27 -3.83
CA GLY A 338 -13.12 0.96 -3.03
C GLY A 338 -12.76 0.79 -1.57
N GLY A 339 -12.36 -0.42 -1.15
CA GLY A 339 -11.82 -0.65 0.20
C GLY A 339 -10.46 -0.01 0.41
N VAL A 340 -10.18 0.39 1.65
CA VAL A 340 -8.87 0.89 2.10
C VAL A 340 -8.21 -0.16 2.97
N ILE A 341 -7.10 -0.73 2.50
CA ILE A 341 -6.33 -1.68 3.30
C ILE A 341 -5.12 -1.01 3.95
N HIS A 342 -4.96 -1.24 5.25
CA HIS A 342 -3.84 -0.79 6.05
C HIS A 342 -3.08 -2.01 6.59
N ILE A 343 -1.78 -2.10 6.28
CA ILE A 343 -0.96 -3.25 6.65
C ILE A 343 0.29 -2.79 7.36
N GLU A 344 0.62 -3.49 8.45
CA GLU A 344 1.73 -3.13 9.34
C GLU A 344 2.71 -4.28 9.56
N CYS A 345 3.97 -3.92 9.84
CA CYS A 345 5.03 -4.85 10.22
C CYS A 345 5.20 -6.00 9.21
N ALA A 346 5.20 -7.26 9.68
CA ALA A 346 5.39 -8.46 8.88
C ALA A 346 4.26 -8.71 7.87
N GLY A 347 3.14 -7.97 7.96
CA GLY A 347 2.14 -8.00 6.90
C GLY A 347 2.60 -7.32 5.63
N THR A 348 3.49 -6.32 5.71
CA THR A 348 3.82 -5.45 4.57
C THR A 348 4.51 -6.21 3.44
N ASP A 349 5.52 -7.00 3.76
CA ASP A 349 6.26 -7.85 2.84
C ASP A 349 5.47 -9.10 2.46
N THR A 350 4.82 -9.73 3.44
CA THR A 350 4.13 -11.01 3.21
C THR A 350 2.80 -10.86 2.46
N MET A 351 2.12 -9.71 2.56
CA MET A 351 0.90 -9.46 1.77
C MET A 351 1.23 -9.39 0.29
N ASP A 352 2.30 -8.69 -0.05
CA ASP A 352 2.70 -8.51 -1.43
C ASP A 352 3.11 -9.85 -2.08
N ASP A 353 3.93 -10.64 -1.37
CA ASP A 353 4.24 -12.02 -1.76
C ASP A 353 2.99 -12.89 -1.95
N ALA A 354 2.04 -12.79 -1.02
CA ALA A 354 0.81 -13.59 -1.07
C ALA A 354 -0.05 -13.23 -2.28
N ILE A 355 -0.06 -11.96 -2.67
CA ILE A 355 -0.78 -11.49 -3.85
C ILE A 355 -0.12 -12.02 -5.10
N GLU A 356 1.20 -11.84 -5.25
CA GLU A 356 1.96 -12.38 -6.38
C GLU A 356 1.76 -13.88 -6.57
N ALA A 357 1.78 -14.63 -5.47
CA ALA A 357 1.58 -16.08 -5.47
C ALA A 357 0.13 -16.51 -5.75
N SER A 358 -0.85 -15.60 -5.57
CA SER A 358 -2.26 -15.89 -5.77
C SER A 358 -2.67 -15.80 -7.24
N THR A 359 -3.67 -16.60 -7.64
CA THR A 359 -4.28 -16.52 -8.97
C THR A 359 -4.91 -15.15 -9.25
N ALA A 360 -5.33 -14.42 -8.21
CA ALA A 360 -5.82 -13.05 -8.30
C ALA A 360 -4.71 -12.05 -8.67
N GLY A 361 -3.53 -12.16 -8.05
CA GLY A 361 -2.38 -11.28 -8.34
C GLY A 361 -1.65 -11.59 -9.64
N SER A 362 -1.79 -12.79 -10.20
CA SER A 362 -1.28 -13.11 -11.54
C SER A 362 -1.91 -12.26 -12.66
N ALA A 363 -3.09 -11.66 -12.42
CA ALA A 363 -3.80 -10.82 -13.37
C ALA A 363 -3.81 -9.32 -13.00
N LYS A 364 -3.64 -8.96 -11.71
CA LYS A 364 -3.72 -7.57 -11.23
C LYS A 364 -2.93 -7.34 -9.91
N PRO A 365 -1.59 -7.21 -9.93
CA PRO A 365 -0.84 -6.72 -8.78
C PRO A 365 -1.31 -5.31 -8.37
N TRP A 366 -1.04 -4.87 -7.14
CA TRP A 366 -1.30 -3.49 -6.71
C TRP A 366 -0.78 -2.50 -7.77
N TYR A 367 -1.55 -1.46 -8.15
CA TYR A 367 -1.16 -0.59 -9.27
C TYR A 367 0.22 0.00 -9.01
N GLY A 368 1.12 -0.12 -9.99
CA GLY A 368 2.50 0.35 -9.85
C GLY A 368 3.43 -0.59 -9.07
N PHE A 369 3.06 -1.88 -8.94
CA PHE A 369 3.80 -3.00 -8.36
C PHE A 369 4.77 -2.60 -7.25
N ILE A 370 4.31 -2.75 -6.02
CA ILE A 370 5.14 -2.51 -4.88
C ILE A 370 5.63 -3.86 -4.39
N GLY A 371 6.55 -4.43 -5.17
CA GLY A 371 7.46 -5.46 -4.69
C GLY A 371 8.12 -4.92 -3.43
N VAL A 372 7.55 -5.17 -2.26
CA VAL A 372 8.20 -4.78 -1.00
C VAL A 372 8.98 -5.99 -0.56
N THR A 373 10.29 -5.82 -0.42
CA THR A 373 11.08 -6.76 0.37
C THR A 373 11.24 -6.16 1.74
N ARG A 374 11.03 -6.99 2.75
CA ARG A 374 11.48 -6.63 4.09
C ARG A 374 12.96 -6.30 3.98
N SER A 375 13.33 -5.09 4.40
CA SER A 375 14.74 -4.82 4.65
C SER A 375 15.12 -5.84 5.71
N ASP A 376 16.05 -6.75 5.41
CA ASP A 376 16.60 -7.56 6.47
C ASP A 376 17.08 -6.61 7.57
N GLU A 377 17.06 -7.08 8.82
CA GLU A 377 17.59 -6.29 9.93
C GLU A 377 18.94 -5.74 9.49
N LEU A 378 19.25 -4.45 9.78
CA LEU A 378 20.57 -3.83 9.50
C LEU A 378 21.65 -4.91 9.61
N PRO A 379 22.72 -4.96 8.80
CA PRO A 379 23.68 -6.09 8.71
C PRO A 379 24.20 -6.72 10.03
N ASN A 380 23.87 -6.15 11.19
CA ASN A 380 24.09 -6.62 12.55
C ASN A 380 22.81 -6.91 13.39
N GLY A 381 21.62 -7.13 12.82
CA GLY A 381 20.38 -7.36 13.59
C GLY A 381 19.82 -6.11 14.29
N THR A 382 20.40 -4.93 14.06
CA THR A 382 19.97 -3.71 14.73
C THR A 382 18.71 -3.17 14.06
N SER A 383 17.67 -2.97 14.85
CA SER A 383 16.52 -2.20 14.38
C SER A 383 16.86 -0.71 14.39
N ILE A 384 16.16 0.10 13.58
CA ILE A 384 16.41 1.54 13.51
C ILE A 384 15.84 2.20 14.79
N PRO A 385 16.68 2.82 15.65
CA PRO A 385 16.19 3.49 16.85
C PRO A 385 15.60 4.85 16.50
N GLU A 386 14.36 5.07 16.91
CA GLU A 386 13.65 6.37 16.87
C GLU A 386 13.59 7.05 15.49
N PRO A 387 13.27 6.33 14.39
CA PRO A 387 13.15 7.01 13.11
C PRO A 387 11.88 7.85 13.07
N GLY A 388 12.05 9.07 12.57
CA GLY A 388 10.95 9.79 11.96
C GLY A 388 10.72 9.33 10.52
N ILE A 389 9.64 9.78 9.91
CA ILE A 389 9.22 9.51 8.54
C ILE A 389 9.16 10.86 7.81
N LYS A 390 9.79 10.97 6.65
CA LYS A 390 9.63 12.11 5.73
C LYS A 390 9.15 11.64 4.38
N LEU A 391 8.40 12.48 3.67
CA LEU A 391 7.97 12.19 2.31
C LEU A 391 9.14 12.26 1.32
N LEU A 392 9.19 11.29 0.42
CA LEU A 392 10.07 11.31 -0.74
C LEU A 392 9.51 12.27 -1.81
N ASP A 393 10.38 13.10 -2.40
CA ASP A 393 10.02 13.79 -3.64
C ASP A 393 10.05 12.79 -4.80
N ASN A 394 8.91 12.15 -5.07
CA ASN A 394 8.79 11.19 -6.16
C ASN A 394 9.02 11.80 -7.56
N SER A 395 8.93 13.12 -7.76
CA SER A 395 9.10 13.73 -9.08
C SER A 395 10.56 13.79 -9.51
N THR A 396 11.47 13.76 -8.55
CA THR A 396 12.92 13.78 -8.78
C THR A 396 13.61 12.53 -8.24
N LEU A 397 12.90 11.67 -7.49
CA LEU A 397 13.47 10.63 -6.62
C LEU A 397 14.64 11.16 -5.78
N SER A 398 14.64 12.47 -5.50
CA SER A 398 15.70 13.15 -4.79
C SER A 398 15.29 13.38 -3.34
N TYR A 399 16.25 13.25 -2.44
CA TYR A 399 16.00 13.37 -1.00
C TYR A 399 15.81 14.83 -0.63
N ASN A 400 14.62 15.17 -0.13
CA ASN A 400 14.30 16.55 0.17
C ASN A 400 14.85 16.93 1.57
N ASN A 401 15.80 17.87 1.60
CA ASN A 401 16.29 18.49 2.83
C ASN A 401 15.40 19.67 3.31
N SER A 402 14.39 20.06 2.51
CA SER A 402 13.38 21.06 2.85
C SER A 402 12.06 20.37 3.23
N PRO A 403 11.15 21.02 3.99
CA PRO A 403 9.79 20.50 4.18
C PRO A 403 9.15 20.16 2.82
N PRO A 404 8.38 19.08 2.71
CA PRO A 404 8.01 18.51 1.43
C PRO A 404 7.16 19.49 0.62
N MET A 405 7.69 20.00 -0.49
CA MET A 405 6.84 20.57 -1.53
C MET A 405 6.02 19.45 -2.16
N PRO A 406 4.74 19.68 -2.53
CA PRO A 406 4.04 18.72 -3.35
C PRO A 406 4.80 18.59 -4.68
N LEU A 407 4.93 17.35 -5.13
CA LEU A 407 5.53 16.96 -6.40
C LEU A 407 4.96 17.81 -7.55
N SER A 408 5.77 18.11 -8.55
CA SER A 408 5.32 18.87 -9.73
C SER A 408 4.23 18.15 -10.57
N GLY A 409 3.94 16.87 -10.29
CA GLY A 409 2.81 16.09 -10.83
C GLY A 409 1.63 15.91 -9.86
N LEU A 410 1.75 16.41 -8.62
CA LEU A 410 0.68 16.52 -7.62
C LEU A 410 -0.05 17.87 -7.73
N SER A 411 0.01 18.50 -8.91
CA SER A 411 -0.73 19.72 -9.26
C SER A 411 -2.25 19.50 -9.39
N ASP A 412 -2.72 18.25 -9.24
CA ASP A 412 -4.13 17.88 -9.11
C ASP A 412 -4.46 17.42 -7.66
N PRO A 413 -5.70 17.63 -7.17
CA PRO A 413 -6.02 18.02 -5.80
C PRO A 413 -5.83 16.96 -4.69
N GLY A 414 -5.19 15.82 -4.94
CA GLY A 414 -5.03 14.68 -4.02
C GLY A 414 -3.88 14.77 -3.00
N ALA A 415 -2.85 15.58 -3.26
CA ALA A 415 -1.71 15.79 -2.35
C ALA A 415 -2.00 16.40 -0.97
N PRO A 416 -2.92 17.37 -0.81
CA PRO A 416 -3.21 17.97 0.48
C PRO A 416 -3.93 17.02 1.44
N TYR A 417 -4.36 15.84 0.98
CA TYR A 417 -4.97 14.79 1.80
C TYR A 417 -3.95 13.83 2.41
N ASN A 418 -2.66 13.96 2.09
CA ASN A 418 -1.66 13.04 2.61
C ASN A 418 -1.42 13.35 4.11
N PRO A 419 -1.56 12.35 5.01
CA PRO A 419 -1.30 12.52 6.44
C PRO A 419 0.07 13.16 6.68
N LEU A 420 1.09 12.74 5.91
CA LEU A 420 2.46 13.24 6.01
C LEU A 420 2.65 14.70 5.53
N THR A 421 1.66 15.30 4.86
CA THR A 421 1.67 16.74 4.50
C THR A 421 1.03 17.63 5.56
N GLN A 422 0.35 17.02 6.55
CA GLN A 422 -0.30 17.70 7.67
C GLN A 422 0.57 17.64 8.93
N SER A 423 1.89 17.80 8.82
CA SER A 423 2.77 17.71 10.00
C SER A 423 2.69 18.97 10.85
N SER A 424 2.50 18.81 12.15
CA SER A 424 2.67 19.89 13.10
C SER A 424 4.14 20.22 13.41
N ILE A 425 5.09 19.38 12.95
CA ILE A 425 6.52 19.50 13.21
C ILE A 425 7.19 20.30 12.08
N ALA A 426 7.94 21.34 12.43
CA ALA A 426 8.56 22.30 11.49
C ALA A 426 9.49 21.68 10.43
N ASN A 427 10.00 20.46 10.64
CA ASN A 427 10.88 19.76 9.72
C ASN A 427 10.16 18.81 8.75
N GLY A 428 8.82 18.73 8.81
CA GLY A 428 8.02 17.80 8.00
C GLY A 428 8.26 16.33 8.33
N THR A 429 8.84 16.06 9.51
CA THR A 429 9.08 14.71 10.00
C THR A 429 7.86 14.24 10.80
N PHE A 430 7.34 13.07 10.45
CA PHE A 430 6.29 12.35 11.16
C PHE A 430 6.85 11.17 11.95
N GLY A 431 6.04 10.56 12.82
CA GLY A 431 6.36 9.24 13.36
C GLY A 431 7.19 9.21 14.65
N THR A 432 7.60 7.99 14.99
CA THR A 432 7.92 7.48 16.33
C THR A 432 9.13 8.16 16.98
N THR A 433 8.91 9.07 17.92
CA THR A 433 9.91 9.37 18.94
C THR A 433 9.90 8.22 19.96
N GLY A 434 10.60 7.13 19.63
CA GLY A 434 10.80 5.98 20.51
C GLY A 434 10.76 4.60 19.84
N GLY A 435 11.67 3.73 20.24
CA GLY A 435 11.66 2.31 19.87
C GLY A 435 12.41 1.96 18.58
N THR A 436 12.26 0.71 18.17
CA THR A 436 13.02 0.04 17.11
C THR A 436 12.12 -0.40 15.95
N THR A 437 12.22 0.22 14.78
CA THR A 437 11.35 -0.13 13.63
C THR A 437 12.09 -0.98 12.59
N LYS A 438 11.31 -1.74 11.80
CA LYS A 438 11.76 -2.43 10.59
C LYS A 438 11.19 -1.70 9.40
N ALA A 439 12.07 -1.17 8.57
CA ALA A 439 11.72 -0.53 7.31
C ALA A 439 11.48 -1.58 6.23
N PHE A 440 11.26 -1.12 5.01
CA PHE A 440 11.18 -1.97 3.85
C PHE A 440 11.84 -1.34 2.62
N SER A 441 12.24 -2.18 1.68
CA SER A 441 12.85 -1.81 0.41
C SER A 441 11.92 -2.10 -0.75
N LEU A 442 12.11 -1.41 -1.86
CA LEU A 442 11.41 -1.71 -3.11
C LEU A 442 12.25 -2.73 -3.90
N ARG A 443 11.68 -3.87 -4.28
CA ARG A 443 12.28 -4.85 -5.20
C ARG A 443 12.62 -4.24 -6.56
N ASN A 444 11.77 -3.32 -7.04
CA ASN A 444 11.88 -2.69 -8.35
C ASN A 444 11.57 -1.19 -8.26
N PRO A 445 12.47 -0.35 -7.74
CA PRO A 445 12.21 1.08 -7.54
C PRO A 445 11.87 1.82 -8.83
N GLY A 446 12.42 1.38 -9.98
CA GLY A 446 12.11 1.94 -11.31
C GLY A 446 10.70 1.64 -11.83
N GLU A 447 9.91 0.82 -11.11
CA GLU A 447 8.54 0.46 -11.49
C GLU A 447 7.48 1.18 -10.65
N VAL A 448 7.88 1.90 -9.60
CA VAL A 448 6.96 2.72 -8.82
C VAL A 448 6.53 3.91 -9.66
N ASN A 449 5.21 4.11 -9.76
CA ASN A 449 4.67 5.28 -10.44
C ASN A 449 4.71 6.51 -9.50
N PRO A 450 5.61 7.47 -9.75
CA PRO A 450 5.77 8.62 -8.86
C PRO A 450 4.58 9.59 -8.87
N GLY A 451 3.73 9.52 -9.90
CA GLY A 451 2.55 10.38 -10.05
C GLY A 451 1.33 9.89 -9.27
N THR A 452 1.30 8.62 -8.87
CA THR A 452 0.15 8.02 -8.17
C THR A 452 0.48 7.52 -6.77
N ASN A 453 1.73 7.13 -6.55
CA ASN A 453 2.17 6.54 -5.29
C ASN A 453 2.74 7.64 -4.38
N ILE A 454 2.67 7.41 -3.09
CA ILE A 454 3.27 8.25 -2.06
C ILE A 454 4.23 7.37 -1.27
N LEU A 455 5.47 7.85 -1.11
CA LEU A 455 6.51 7.15 -0.38
C LEU A 455 6.99 8.02 0.78
N GLY A 456 7.20 7.40 1.94
CA GLY A 456 7.86 8.01 3.07
C GLY A 456 9.08 7.20 3.48
N TYR A 457 10.19 7.88 3.76
CA TYR A 457 11.46 7.29 4.16
C TYR A 457 11.83 7.64 5.60
N ALA A 458 12.63 6.79 6.21
CA ALA A 458 13.11 6.92 7.58
C ALA A 458 14.14 8.03 7.69
N VAL A 459 14.03 8.87 8.72
CA VAL A 459 15.01 9.89 9.09
C VAL A 459 15.43 9.76 10.54
N LYS A 460 16.65 10.19 10.85
CA LYS A 460 17.12 10.35 12.23
C LYS A 460 16.45 11.56 12.90
N SER A 461 16.64 11.70 14.20
CA SER A 461 16.14 12.83 15.00
C SER A 461 16.65 14.21 14.52
N ASP A 462 17.82 14.26 13.87
CA ASP A 462 18.35 15.47 13.22
C ASP A 462 17.74 15.75 11.83
N GLY A 463 16.85 14.88 11.34
CA GLY A 463 16.19 14.97 10.06
C GLY A 463 16.98 14.43 8.87
N SER A 464 18.17 13.85 9.10
CA SER A 464 18.97 13.21 8.05
C SER A 464 18.39 11.87 7.62
N VAL A 465 18.49 11.57 6.31
CA VAL A 465 17.97 10.33 5.70
C VAL A 465 18.73 9.11 6.25
N LEU A 466 18.01 8.06 6.58
CA LEU A 466 18.59 6.75 6.87
C LEU A 466 18.77 5.98 5.57
N ILE A 467 20.03 5.74 5.21
CA ILE A 467 20.44 5.04 4.00
C ILE A 467 21.23 3.79 4.41
N GLY A 468 21.08 2.70 3.67
CA GLY A 468 21.90 1.50 3.78
C GLY A 468 21.57 0.49 2.69
N ASP A 469 22.39 -0.54 2.58
CA ASP A 469 22.22 -1.66 1.65
C ASP A 469 21.60 -2.82 2.44
N TYR A 470 20.29 -3.02 2.29
CA TYR A 470 19.51 -3.92 3.15
C TYR A 470 18.95 -5.14 2.42
N ASP A 471 19.00 -5.14 1.09
CA ASP A 471 18.75 -6.29 0.24
C ASP A 471 20.07 -6.97 -0.21
N ASN A 472 21.21 -6.44 0.24
CA ASN A 472 22.56 -6.94 -0.04
C ASN A 472 22.90 -6.93 -1.54
N ASP A 473 22.37 -5.96 -2.28
CA ASP A 473 22.64 -5.78 -3.71
C ASP A 473 23.91 -4.95 -3.97
N GLY A 474 24.53 -4.39 -2.93
CA GLY A 474 25.69 -3.50 -3.00
C GLY A 474 25.33 -2.01 -3.09
N THR A 475 24.05 -1.67 -3.08
CA THR A 475 23.50 -0.32 -3.29
C THR A 475 22.93 0.21 -1.98
N SER A 476 23.42 1.38 -1.56
CA SER A 476 22.88 2.06 -0.37
C SER A 476 21.64 2.88 -0.74
N GLU A 477 20.50 2.47 -0.19
CA GLU A 477 19.19 3.04 -0.50
C GLU A 477 18.48 3.59 0.77
N PRO A 478 17.56 4.57 0.60
CA PRO A 478 16.72 5.05 1.69
C PRO A 478 15.81 3.96 2.19
N GLN A 479 15.63 3.95 3.51
CA GLN A 479 14.72 3.03 4.16
C GLN A 479 13.29 3.54 4.06
N LEU A 480 12.43 2.84 3.33
CA LEU A 480 11.02 3.21 3.28
C LEU A 480 10.31 2.77 4.56
N MET A 481 9.46 3.65 5.05
CA MET A 481 8.63 3.41 6.22
C MET A 481 7.15 3.62 5.99
N TYR A 482 6.81 4.29 4.91
CA TYR A 482 5.44 4.53 4.54
C TYR A 482 5.31 4.37 3.05
N LEU A 483 4.22 3.75 2.65
CA LEU A 483 3.84 3.68 1.28
C LEU A 483 2.33 3.73 1.19
N GLU A 484 1.86 4.49 0.22
CA GLU A 484 0.45 4.57 -0.11
C GLU A 484 0.31 4.52 -1.64
N ALA A 485 -0.54 3.62 -2.12
CA ALA A 485 -0.75 3.41 -3.55
C ALA A 485 -2.23 3.15 -3.85
N PRO A 486 -2.80 3.79 -4.88
CA PRO A 486 -4.14 3.47 -5.32
C PRO A 486 -4.21 2.05 -5.88
N TYR A 487 -5.37 1.39 -5.75
CA TYR A 487 -5.64 0.14 -6.42
C TYR A 487 -7.07 0.04 -6.95
N ASP A 488 -7.22 0.07 -8.28
CA ASP A 488 -8.52 0.12 -8.97
C ASP A 488 -9.35 1.28 -8.39
N ASN A 489 -10.38 0.99 -7.59
CA ASN A 489 -11.19 2.03 -6.93
C ASN A 489 -10.82 2.28 -5.46
N GLY A 490 -9.90 1.52 -4.88
CA GLY A 490 -9.49 1.60 -3.47
C GLY A 490 -8.05 2.01 -3.27
N LEU A 491 -7.52 1.70 -2.09
CA LEU A 491 -6.22 2.19 -1.61
C LEU A 491 -5.49 1.15 -0.78
N VAL A 492 -4.17 1.08 -0.96
CA VAL A 492 -3.25 0.24 -0.19
C VAL A 492 -2.31 1.15 0.58
N ILE A 493 -2.19 0.92 1.89
CA ILE A 493 -1.27 1.63 2.78
C ILE A 493 -0.40 0.62 3.51
N TYR A 494 0.91 0.75 3.36
CA TYR A 494 1.91 0.01 4.11
C TYR A 494 2.61 0.93 5.08
N ILE A 495 2.65 0.53 6.35
CA ILE A 495 3.39 1.23 7.38
C ILE A 495 4.41 0.29 8.01
N ALA A 496 5.66 0.70 7.94
CA ALA A 496 6.77 0.03 8.60
C ALA A 496 6.67 0.18 10.12
N GLY A 497 6.88 -0.93 10.81
CA GLY A 497 7.20 -0.92 12.22
C GLY A 497 6.48 -1.94 13.05
N HIS A 498 7.14 -2.33 14.14
CA HIS A 498 6.59 -3.28 15.08
C HIS A 498 5.90 -2.51 16.21
N ASN A 499 4.61 -2.80 16.43
CA ASN A 499 3.88 -2.34 17.61
C ASN A 499 3.90 -0.81 17.71
N LEU A 500 3.45 -0.14 16.64
CA LEU A 500 3.25 1.32 16.63
C LEU A 500 2.30 1.76 17.77
N THR A 501 1.47 0.84 18.25
CA THR A 501 0.56 0.94 19.41
C THR A 501 1.26 0.96 20.79
N ALA A 502 2.46 0.40 20.95
CA ALA A 502 3.20 0.49 22.22
C ALA A 502 4.07 1.75 22.31
N ARG A 503 4.03 2.61 21.28
CA ARG A 503 5.11 3.53 20.97
C ARG A 503 4.59 4.90 20.58
N ASN A 504 4.32 5.69 21.62
CA ASN A 504 4.15 7.14 21.57
C ASN A 504 2.89 7.61 20.80
N PRO A 505 2.09 8.54 21.38
CA PRO A 505 0.90 9.12 20.73
C PRO A 505 1.09 9.60 19.28
N SER A 506 2.32 9.95 18.86
CA SER A 506 2.62 10.36 17.48
C SER A 506 2.48 9.23 16.46
N ALA A 507 2.74 7.98 16.82
CA ALA A 507 2.64 6.84 15.91
C ALA A 507 1.19 6.43 15.68
N GLU A 508 0.40 6.41 16.76
CA GLU A 508 -1.04 6.15 16.68
C GLU A 508 -1.77 7.25 15.91
N GLY A 509 -1.37 8.51 16.13
CA GLY A 509 -1.85 9.66 15.36
C GLY A 509 -1.62 9.48 13.86
N PHE A 510 -0.43 9.00 13.46
CA PHE A 510 -0.11 8.76 12.06
C PHE A 510 -1.00 7.72 11.38
N ILE A 511 -1.35 6.65 12.11
CA ILE A 511 -2.26 5.62 11.60
C ILE A 511 -3.67 6.21 11.40
N PHE A 512 -4.19 6.96 12.37
CA PHE A 512 -5.51 7.59 12.22
C PHE A 512 -5.53 8.71 11.17
N GLU A 513 -4.47 9.51 11.07
CA GLU A 513 -4.33 10.46 9.98
C GLU A 513 -4.38 9.74 8.64
N SER A 514 -3.69 8.60 8.50
CA SER A 514 -3.73 7.77 7.28
C SER A 514 -5.13 7.22 7.02
N PHE A 515 -5.84 6.75 8.06
CA PHE A 515 -7.22 6.26 7.95
C PHE A 515 -8.18 7.34 7.46
N PHE A 516 -8.17 8.49 8.14
CA PHE A 516 -9.06 9.58 7.83
C PHE A 516 -8.71 10.18 6.47
N ALA A 517 -7.42 10.41 6.18
CA ALA A 517 -6.94 10.83 4.86
C ALA A 517 -7.44 9.92 3.74
N ALA A 518 -7.31 8.61 3.90
CA ALA A 518 -7.75 7.63 2.92
C ALA A 518 -9.27 7.69 2.69
N SER A 519 -10.05 7.79 3.77
CA SER A 519 -11.50 7.99 3.68
C SER A 519 -11.90 9.33 3.05
N MET A 520 -10.96 10.29 3.06
CA MET A 520 -11.09 11.64 2.52
C MET A 520 -10.48 11.79 1.10
N ARG A 521 -10.11 10.72 0.41
CA ARG A 521 -9.63 10.84 -0.99
C ARG A 521 -10.78 10.92 -1.99
N ASN A 522 -10.73 11.93 -2.86
CA ASN A 522 -11.53 12.03 -4.07
C ASN A 522 -10.60 12.32 -5.25
N GLN A 523 -10.06 11.25 -5.84
CA GLN A 523 -9.15 11.34 -6.97
C GLN A 523 -9.75 10.57 -8.14
N GLU A 524 -9.85 11.23 -9.29
CA GLU A 524 -10.12 10.55 -10.55
C GLU A 524 -8.82 9.86 -10.98
N VAL A 525 -8.77 8.53 -10.82
CA VAL A 525 -7.68 7.73 -11.36
C VAL A 525 -8.10 7.33 -12.76
N THR A 526 -7.39 7.87 -13.75
CA THR A 526 -7.59 7.49 -15.14
C THR A 526 -6.57 6.44 -15.52
N VAL A 527 -7.05 5.24 -15.84
CA VAL A 527 -6.22 4.12 -16.29
C VAL A 527 -6.55 3.85 -17.75
N VAL A 528 -5.53 3.85 -18.60
CA VAL A 528 -5.64 3.24 -19.92
C VAL A 528 -5.22 1.78 -19.81
N SER A 529 -6.09 0.85 -20.21
CA SER A 529 -5.79 -0.59 -20.18
C SER A 529 -6.12 -1.25 -21.50
N ALA A 530 -5.31 -2.24 -21.87
CA ALA A 530 -5.59 -3.13 -23.00
C ALA A 530 -6.75 -4.08 -22.64
N LYS A 531 -7.73 -4.18 -23.52
CA LYS A 531 -8.94 -5.01 -23.43
C LYS A 531 -9.17 -5.73 -24.75
N ASN A 532 -9.94 -6.81 -24.70
CA ASN A 532 -10.34 -7.59 -25.86
C ASN A 532 -9.14 -8.02 -26.74
N ILE A 533 -8.10 -8.56 -26.11
CA ILE A 533 -6.84 -8.86 -26.80
C ILE A 533 -6.98 -10.18 -27.56
N ASN A 534 -7.07 -10.11 -28.88
CA ASN A 534 -7.09 -11.28 -29.74
C ASN A 534 -5.67 -11.65 -30.16
N VAL A 535 -5.20 -12.81 -29.70
CA VAL A 535 -3.86 -13.30 -29.97
C VAL A 535 -3.94 -14.53 -30.87
N THR A 536 -3.15 -14.57 -31.94
CA THR A 536 -2.91 -15.79 -32.70
C THR A 536 -1.53 -16.34 -32.37
N ILE A 537 -1.49 -17.62 -32.00
CA ILE A 537 -0.25 -18.39 -31.95
C ILE A 537 -0.18 -19.22 -33.23
N LYS A 538 0.96 -19.17 -33.92
CA LYS A 538 1.31 -20.13 -34.95
C LYS A 538 2.52 -20.93 -34.49
N TYR A 539 2.43 -22.25 -34.59
CA TYR A 539 3.51 -23.18 -34.27
C TYR A 539 3.79 -24.07 -35.48
N SER A 540 5.06 -24.31 -35.78
CA SER A 540 5.48 -25.29 -36.77
C SER A 540 6.84 -25.89 -36.45
N ASP A 541 6.91 -27.21 -36.29
CA ASP A 541 8.14 -28.01 -36.13
C ASP A 541 8.55 -28.76 -37.42
N GLY A 542 7.89 -28.44 -38.53
CA GLY A 542 8.06 -29.11 -39.83
C GLY A 542 7.20 -30.36 -40.02
N LYS A 543 6.63 -30.94 -38.95
CA LYS A 543 5.69 -32.08 -39.00
C LYS A 543 4.27 -31.66 -38.66
N VAL A 544 4.13 -30.86 -37.62
CA VAL A 544 2.87 -30.32 -37.11
C VAL A 544 2.83 -28.84 -37.43
N LYS A 545 1.71 -28.40 -37.98
CA LYS A 545 1.37 -26.98 -38.12
C LYS A 545 0.13 -26.71 -37.29
N TYR A 546 0.24 -25.73 -36.40
CA TYR A 546 -0.85 -25.32 -35.54
C TYR A 546 -1.04 -23.81 -35.65
N SER A 547 -2.29 -23.37 -35.72
CA SER A 547 -2.65 -21.98 -35.61
C SER A 547 -3.93 -21.89 -34.80
N ASP A 548 -3.91 -21.06 -33.77
CA ASP A 548 -5.08 -20.84 -32.92
C ASP A 548 -5.16 -19.38 -32.54
N THR A 549 -6.38 -18.88 -32.54
CA THR A 549 -6.70 -17.50 -32.20
C THR A 549 -7.63 -17.52 -31.01
N PHE A 550 -7.24 -16.86 -29.94
CA PHE A 550 -8.01 -16.82 -28.71
C PHE A 550 -8.05 -15.41 -28.13
N LEU A 551 -9.15 -15.16 -27.43
CA LEU A 551 -9.37 -13.92 -26.71
C LEU A 551 -8.75 -14.03 -25.32
N VAL A 552 -7.85 -13.10 -25.00
CA VAL A 552 -7.34 -12.91 -23.64
C VAL A 552 -8.23 -11.88 -22.96
N ASN A 553 -9.01 -12.35 -21.99
CA ASN A 553 -9.83 -11.48 -21.14
C ASN A 553 -8.99 -10.95 -19.98
N ILE A 554 -9.08 -9.64 -19.75
CA ILE A 554 -8.37 -8.88 -18.70
C ILE A 554 -9.37 -8.24 -17.76
#